data_AF-A0A9X1Q0S9-F1
#
_entry.id   AF-A0A9X1Q0S9-F1
#
_cell.length_a   1.000
_cell.length_b   1.000
_cell.length_c   1.000
_cell.angle_alpha   90.00
_cell.angle_beta   90.00
_cell.angle_gamma   90.00
#
_symmetry.space_group_name_H-M   'P 1'
#
loop_
_entity.id
_entity.type
_entity.pdbx_description
1 polymer ?
#
loop_
_entity_poly.entity_id
_entity_poly.type
_entity_poly.pdbx_seq_one_letter_code
_entity_poly.pdbx_strand_id
1 'polypeptide(L)'
;MIPTPAHGTWEPHPAARWEDAFLSGNGHHGTLAFGDPNDDRVIVTHHTLVRPNGSDTRPPKLAADLPALQDRLLAGDHTAAEGFTDGRPLQWVRPFHPAFQLRLRRPAEEGHGYRRSVDFATGVVRAQCADWTSEVFVSRADDVIVQRVTTPGPTLDVSLDHALP
;
A
#
# COMPACT_ATOMS: atom_id res chain seq x y z
N MET A 1 16.90 17.14 -19.22
CA MET A 1 16.82 17.08 -17.74
C MET A 1 15.42 16.62 -17.37
N ILE A 2 15.30 15.56 -16.58
CA ILE A 2 14.00 15.09 -16.08
C ILE A 2 13.53 16.10 -15.02
N PRO A 3 12.34 16.73 -15.15
CA PRO A 3 11.90 17.70 -14.16
C PRO A 3 11.70 16.99 -12.81
N THR A 4 12.34 17.51 -11.77
CA THR A 4 12.00 17.13 -10.39
C THR A 4 10.64 17.74 -10.08
N PRO A 5 9.67 16.97 -9.55
CA PRO A 5 8.43 17.56 -9.09
C PRO A 5 8.75 18.62 -8.04
N ALA A 6 8.15 19.81 -8.15
CA ALA A 6 8.33 20.87 -7.15
C ALA A 6 7.85 20.42 -5.76
N HIS A 7 6.81 19.58 -5.75
CA HIS A 7 6.28 18.91 -4.57
C HIS A 7 6.33 17.41 -4.80
N GLY A 8 7.47 16.79 -4.49
CA GLY A 8 7.67 15.37 -4.68
C GLY A 8 9.02 14.89 -4.18
N THR A 9 9.28 13.61 -4.36
CA THR A 9 10.58 12.99 -4.10
C THR A 9 10.98 12.08 -5.26
N TRP A 10 12.25 11.67 -5.29
CA TRP A 10 12.77 10.79 -6.32
C TRP A 10 13.93 9.93 -5.81
N GLU A 11 14.13 8.78 -6.46
CA GLU A 11 15.19 7.82 -6.20
C GLU A 11 15.96 7.48 -7.48
N PRO A 12 17.30 7.32 -7.40
CA PRO A 12 18.14 6.92 -8.53
C PRO A 12 18.12 5.41 -8.81
N HIS A 13 17.33 4.62 -8.09
CA HIS A 13 17.22 3.17 -8.27
C HIS A 13 15.77 2.66 -8.15
N PRO A 14 15.43 1.52 -8.77
CA PRO A 14 14.18 0.82 -8.50
C PRO A 14 14.06 0.41 -7.03
N ALA A 15 12.83 0.22 -6.54
CA ALA A 15 12.65 -0.37 -5.22
C ALA A 15 13.12 -1.83 -5.19
N ALA A 16 13.84 -2.18 -4.14
CA ALA A 16 14.22 -3.57 -3.87
C ALA A 16 13.12 -4.33 -3.10
N ARG A 17 12.38 -3.61 -2.23
CA ARG A 17 11.32 -4.13 -1.34
C ARG A 17 10.13 -3.18 -1.34
N TRP A 18 8.99 -3.66 -0.85
CA TRP A 18 7.72 -2.91 -0.94
C TRP A 18 7.74 -1.60 -0.14
N GLU A 19 8.52 -1.55 0.94
CA GLU A 19 8.69 -0.36 1.80
C GLU A 19 9.33 0.81 1.05
N ASP A 20 10.15 0.51 0.03
CA ASP A 20 10.84 1.52 -0.78
C ASP A 20 10.02 1.88 -2.04
N ALA A 21 8.85 1.27 -2.25
CA ALA A 21 7.99 1.55 -3.39
C ALA A 21 7.21 2.86 -3.21
N PHE A 22 6.99 3.58 -4.31
CA PHE A 22 6.18 4.81 -4.24
C PHE A 22 4.69 4.49 -4.36
N LEU A 23 3.90 5.28 -3.65
CA LEU A 23 2.46 5.08 -3.50
C LEU A 23 1.65 6.00 -4.42
N SER A 24 0.53 5.47 -4.92
CA SER A 24 -0.58 6.23 -5.47
C SER A 24 -1.90 5.61 -5.00
N GLY A 25 -2.96 6.39 -4.91
CA GLY A 25 -4.24 5.89 -4.42
C GLY A 25 -5.37 6.91 -4.47
N ASN A 26 -6.60 6.42 -4.53
CA ASN A 26 -7.81 7.27 -4.59
C ASN A 26 -8.69 7.19 -3.32
N GLY A 27 -8.27 6.41 -2.33
CA GLY A 27 -8.99 6.12 -1.09
C GLY A 27 -9.66 4.74 -1.09
N HIS A 28 -9.92 4.17 -2.28
CA HIS A 28 -10.41 2.80 -2.42
C HIS A 28 -9.30 1.86 -2.87
N HIS A 29 -8.68 2.20 -3.99
CA HIS A 29 -7.56 1.51 -4.61
C HIS A 29 -6.25 2.18 -4.23
N GLY A 30 -5.20 1.37 -4.11
CA GLY A 30 -3.84 1.82 -3.93
C GLY A 30 -2.85 1.02 -4.77
N THR A 31 -1.70 1.62 -5.05
CA THR A 31 -0.59 0.97 -5.75
C THR A 31 0.72 1.24 -5.02
N LEU A 32 1.59 0.23 -4.98
CA LEU A 32 3.01 0.36 -4.61
C LEU A 32 3.85 0.06 -5.87
N ALA A 33 4.42 1.09 -6.48
CA ALA A 33 5.14 1.02 -7.75
C ALA A 33 6.66 0.91 -7.54
N PHE A 34 7.25 -0.17 -8.05
CA PHE A 34 8.67 -0.48 -7.90
C PHE A 34 9.52 0.23 -8.95
N GLY A 35 9.05 0.29 -10.20
CA GLY A 35 9.66 1.06 -11.27
C GLY A 35 10.90 0.43 -11.91
N ASP A 36 11.12 -0.88 -11.77
CA ASP A 36 12.24 -1.55 -12.44
C ASP A 36 12.01 -1.58 -13.97
N PRO A 37 12.95 -1.09 -14.79
CA PRO A 37 12.75 -1.00 -16.24
C PRO A 37 12.66 -2.37 -16.93
N ASN A 38 13.24 -3.43 -16.34
CA ASN A 38 13.26 -4.77 -16.94
C ASN A 38 12.19 -5.70 -16.36
N ASP A 39 11.72 -5.41 -15.13
CA ASP A 39 10.67 -6.15 -14.42
C ASP A 39 9.81 -5.20 -13.57
N ASP A 40 9.02 -4.36 -14.23
CA ASP A 40 8.24 -3.33 -13.56
C ASP A 40 7.11 -3.96 -12.76
N ARG A 41 7.19 -3.80 -11.43
CA ARG A 41 6.29 -4.41 -10.45
C ARG A 41 5.40 -3.36 -9.82
N VAL A 42 4.09 -3.62 -9.82
CA VAL A 42 3.11 -2.79 -9.12
C VAL A 42 2.25 -3.68 -8.23
N ILE A 43 2.36 -3.54 -6.91
CA ILE A 43 1.44 -4.20 -5.98
C ILE A 43 0.15 -3.39 -5.94
N VAL A 44 -0.97 -4.04 -6.20
CA VAL A 44 -2.31 -3.46 -6.16
C VAL A 44 -2.95 -3.75 -4.81
N THR A 45 -3.55 -2.74 -4.22
CA THR A 45 -4.27 -2.84 -2.95
C THR A 45 -5.69 -2.29 -3.08
N HIS A 46 -6.59 -2.77 -2.22
CA HIS A 46 -7.94 -2.24 -2.08
C HIS A 46 -8.34 -2.25 -0.61
N HIS A 47 -8.87 -1.15 -0.08
CA HIS A 47 -9.06 -0.96 1.37
C HIS A 47 -10.01 -1.99 2.02
N THR A 48 -10.91 -2.61 1.25
CA THR A 48 -11.82 -3.65 1.76
C THR A 48 -11.23 -5.05 1.78
N LEU A 49 -10.02 -5.26 1.23
CA LEU A 49 -9.35 -6.56 1.23
C LEU A 49 -8.70 -6.81 2.59
N VAL A 50 -9.51 -7.26 3.52
CA VAL A 50 -9.10 -7.72 4.85
C VAL A 50 -9.44 -9.20 4.98
N ARG A 51 -8.48 -10.01 5.44
CA ARG A 51 -8.70 -11.45 5.57
C ARG A 51 -9.71 -11.73 6.69
N PRO A 52 -10.70 -12.60 6.46
CA PRO A 52 -11.50 -13.14 7.55
C PRO A 52 -10.58 -13.85 8.55
N ASN A 53 -10.74 -13.54 9.83
CA ASN A 53 -9.99 -14.17 10.92
C ASN A 53 -10.90 -14.81 11.98
N GLY A 54 -12.21 -14.93 11.68
CA GLY A 54 -13.20 -15.48 12.61
C GLY A 54 -13.52 -14.59 13.82
N SER A 55 -13.03 -13.34 13.86
CA SER A 55 -13.28 -12.45 15.00
C SER A 55 -14.75 -12.10 15.18
N ASP A 56 -15.18 -12.09 16.45
CA ASP A 56 -16.49 -11.59 16.86
C ASP A 56 -16.49 -10.06 16.80
N THR A 57 -17.37 -9.48 15.99
CA THR A 57 -17.48 -8.02 15.82
C THR A 57 -18.38 -7.36 16.88
N ARG A 58 -19.00 -8.14 17.78
CA ARG A 58 -19.88 -7.58 18.83
C ARG A 58 -19.02 -6.91 19.90
N PRO A 59 -19.43 -5.73 20.40
CA PRO A 59 -18.68 -5.04 21.44
C PRO A 59 -18.64 -5.84 22.76
N PRO A 60 -17.61 -5.61 23.61
CA PRO A 60 -17.59 -6.11 24.98
C PRO A 60 -18.75 -5.55 25.80
N LYS A 61 -19.37 -6.40 26.63
CA LYS A 61 -20.52 -6.04 27.47
C LYS A 61 -20.05 -5.48 28.82
N LEU A 62 -19.32 -4.37 28.77
CA LEU A 62 -18.64 -3.79 29.94
C LEU A 62 -19.24 -2.46 30.41
N ALA A 63 -20.19 -1.90 29.66
CA ALA A 63 -20.72 -0.56 29.91
C ALA A 63 -21.36 -0.42 31.31
N ALA A 64 -22.01 -1.47 31.81
CA ALA A 64 -22.66 -1.45 33.12
C ALA A 64 -21.65 -1.41 34.29
N ASP A 65 -20.45 -1.97 34.09
CA ASP A 65 -19.42 -2.09 35.12
C ASP A 65 -18.43 -0.91 35.12
N LEU A 66 -18.49 -0.07 34.08
CA LEU A 66 -17.59 1.07 33.91
C LEU A 66 -17.64 2.09 35.07
N PRO A 67 -18.82 2.49 35.62
CA PRO A 67 -18.85 3.41 36.75
C PRO A 67 -18.15 2.86 38.00
N ALA A 68 -18.38 1.59 38.33
CA ALA A 68 -17.75 0.95 39.49
C ALA A 68 -16.22 0.80 39.32
N LEU A 69 -15.76 0.55 38.08
CA LEU A 69 -14.33 0.58 37.76
C LEU A 69 -13.74 1.98 38.02
N GLN A 70 -14.43 3.04 37.56
CA GLN A 70 -13.98 4.42 37.74
C GLN A 70 -13.87 4.78 39.23
N ASP A 71 -14.86 4.42 40.04
CA ASP A 71 -14.85 4.66 41.49
C ASP A 71 -13.64 4.00 42.17
N ARG A 72 -13.31 2.75 41.80
CA ARG A 72 -12.15 2.03 42.34
C ARG A 72 -10.83 2.70 41.96
N LEU A 73 -10.68 3.10 40.70
CA LEU A 73 -9.49 3.81 40.23
C LEU A 73 -9.32 5.14 40.97
N LEU A 74 -10.41 5.89 41.18
CA LEU A 74 -10.40 7.15 41.93
C LEU A 74 -10.12 6.96 43.42
N ALA A 75 -10.48 5.80 43.99
CA ALA A 75 -10.16 5.42 45.36
C ALA A 75 -8.70 4.95 45.56
N GLY A 76 -7.89 4.91 44.49
CA GLY A 76 -6.46 4.55 44.54
C GLY A 76 -6.16 3.08 44.23
N ASP A 77 -7.15 2.29 43.78
CA ASP A 77 -6.92 0.93 43.32
C ASP A 77 -6.38 0.93 41.88
N HIS A 78 -5.05 1.06 41.74
CA HIS A 78 -4.37 1.17 40.44
C HIS A 78 -4.45 -0.10 39.57
N THR A 79 -4.82 -1.25 40.15
CA THR A 79 -4.92 -2.53 39.42
C THR A 79 -6.35 -2.89 39.02
N ALA A 80 -7.34 -2.05 39.38
CA ALA A 80 -8.76 -2.31 39.13
C ALA A 80 -9.11 -2.63 37.66
N ALA A 81 -8.34 -2.08 36.71
CA ALA A 81 -8.54 -2.27 35.28
C ALA A 81 -7.92 -3.57 34.72
N GLU A 82 -6.99 -4.22 35.43
CA GLU A 82 -6.28 -5.41 34.93
C GLU A 82 -7.23 -6.58 34.65
N GLY A 83 -8.30 -6.68 35.44
CA GLY A 83 -9.37 -7.67 35.27
C GLY A 83 -10.60 -7.17 34.52
N PHE A 84 -10.58 -5.97 33.95
CA PHE A 84 -11.76 -5.37 33.33
C PHE A 84 -12.00 -5.94 31.92
N THR A 85 -12.64 -7.10 31.89
CA THR A 85 -12.99 -7.84 30.68
C THR A 85 -14.29 -8.61 30.91
N ASP A 86 -15.01 -8.92 29.84
CA ASP A 86 -16.22 -9.75 29.90
C ASP A 86 -15.91 -11.24 29.66
N GLY A 87 -14.64 -11.64 29.88
CA GLY A 87 -14.17 -13.02 29.79
C GLY A 87 -13.92 -13.53 28.37
N ARG A 88 -14.10 -12.69 27.34
CA ARG A 88 -13.82 -13.08 25.96
C ARG A 88 -12.30 -13.15 25.70
N PRO A 89 -11.84 -14.08 24.85
CA PRO A 89 -10.44 -14.12 24.43
C PRO A 89 -10.08 -12.89 23.60
N LEU A 90 -8.81 -12.45 23.70
CA LEU A 90 -8.26 -11.39 22.85
C LEU A 90 -8.49 -11.73 21.38
N GLN A 91 -9.11 -10.80 20.65
CA GLN A 91 -9.35 -10.91 19.22
C GLN A 91 -8.39 -9.99 18.49
N TRP A 92 -7.57 -10.55 17.60
CA TRP A 92 -6.76 -9.74 16.70
C TRP A 92 -7.63 -9.06 15.64
N VAL A 93 -7.23 -7.85 15.23
CA VAL A 93 -7.87 -7.17 14.10
C VAL A 93 -7.71 -8.00 12.82
N ARG A 94 -8.68 -7.88 11.90
CA ARG A 94 -8.58 -8.54 10.60
C ARG A 94 -7.36 -7.99 9.85
N PRO A 95 -6.40 -8.84 9.45
CA PRO A 95 -5.21 -8.34 8.78
C PRO A 95 -5.56 -7.89 7.36
N PHE A 96 -4.96 -6.79 6.95
CA PHE A 96 -5.02 -6.30 5.59
C PHE A 96 -4.31 -7.25 4.62
N HIS A 97 -4.78 -7.32 3.38
CA HIS A 97 -4.14 -8.12 2.35
C HIS A 97 -4.14 -7.41 0.99
N PRO A 98 -2.98 -7.35 0.29
CA PRO A 98 -2.92 -6.83 -1.07
C PRO A 98 -3.73 -7.69 -2.05
N ALA A 99 -4.16 -7.12 -3.17
CA ALA A 99 -4.98 -7.83 -4.15
C ALA A 99 -4.13 -8.79 -5.00
N PHE A 100 -3.18 -8.23 -5.73
CA PHE A 100 -2.27 -8.93 -6.63
C PHE A 100 -1.09 -8.01 -6.97
N GLN A 101 -0.05 -8.55 -7.60
CA GLN A 101 1.05 -7.80 -8.20
C GLN A 101 0.95 -7.90 -9.71
N LEU A 102 0.92 -6.75 -10.38
CA LEU A 102 1.11 -6.65 -11.81
C LEU A 102 2.62 -6.62 -12.10
N ARG A 103 3.05 -7.43 -13.07
CA ARG A 103 4.44 -7.46 -13.55
C ARG A 103 4.48 -7.23 -15.05
N LEU A 104 5.31 -6.29 -15.48
CA LEU A 104 5.62 -6.01 -16.88
C LEU A 104 7.09 -6.32 -17.12
N ARG A 105 7.37 -7.37 -17.88
CA ARG A 105 8.74 -7.78 -18.19
C ARG A 105 9.10 -7.47 -19.63
N ARG A 106 10.35 -7.04 -19.83
CA ARG A 106 10.95 -6.86 -21.15
C ARG A 106 12.35 -7.49 -21.18
N PRO A 107 12.94 -7.74 -22.36
CA PRO A 107 14.32 -8.16 -22.46
C PRO A 107 15.24 -7.23 -21.67
N ALA A 108 16.17 -7.81 -20.92
CA ALA A 108 17.05 -7.04 -20.06
C ALA A 108 17.95 -6.12 -20.90
N GLU A 109 17.87 -4.83 -20.61
CA GLU A 109 18.77 -3.82 -21.15
C GLU A 109 19.48 -3.08 -20.02
N GLU A 110 20.73 -2.69 -20.26
CA GLU A 110 21.44 -1.82 -19.33
C GLU A 110 20.83 -0.43 -19.37
N GLY A 111 20.21 -0.09 -18.25
CA GLY A 111 19.57 1.20 -18.07
C GLY A 111 20.57 2.29 -17.71
N HIS A 112 20.64 3.36 -18.52
CA HIS A 112 21.36 4.58 -18.14
C HIS A 112 20.38 5.69 -17.76
N GLY A 113 20.82 6.57 -16.86
CA GLY A 113 20.01 7.74 -16.46
C GLY A 113 18.70 7.37 -15.77
N TYR A 114 18.67 6.25 -15.05
CA TYR A 114 17.49 5.82 -14.32
C TYR A 114 17.03 6.88 -13.32
N ARG A 115 15.72 7.09 -13.26
CA ARG A 115 15.10 7.89 -12.22
C ARG A 115 13.68 7.42 -11.96
N ARG A 116 13.32 7.33 -10.69
CA ARG A 116 11.93 7.14 -10.25
C ARG A 116 11.50 8.28 -9.36
N SER A 117 10.32 8.84 -9.57
CA SER A 117 9.81 9.99 -8.83
C SER A 117 8.33 9.83 -8.52
N VAL A 118 7.87 10.52 -7.49
CA VAL A 118 6.44 10.71 -7.20
C VAL A 118 6.15 12.20 -7.07
N ASP A 119 5.11 12.66 -7.75
CA ASP A 119 4.59 14.01 -7.63
C ASP A 119 3.40 14.02 -6.65
N PHE A 120 3.52 14.76 -5.56
CA PHE A 120 2.51 14.79 -4.48
C PHE A 120 1.26 15.60 -4.85
N ALA A 121 1.33 16.48 -5.85
CA ALA A 121 0.17 17.27 -6.28
C ALA A 121 -0.74 16.43 -7.21
N THR A 122 -0.14 15.54 -8.01
CA THR A 122 -0.87 14.71 -8.99
C THR A 122 -1.06 13.27 -8.54
N GLY A 123 -0.23 12.77 -7.62
CA GLY A 123 -0.19 11.37 -7.22
C GLY A 123 0.42 10.45 -8.29
N VAL A 124 1.06 11.00 -9.33
CA VAL A 124 1.69 10.23 -10.41
C VAL A 124 3.08 9.76 -9.96
N VAL A 125 3.28 8.44 -9.99
CA VAL A 125 4.59 7.81 -9.88
C VAL A 125 5.14 7.61 -11.28
N ARG A 126 6.36 8.09 -11.55
CA ARG A 126 7.04 7.94 -12.84
C ARG A 126 8.39 7.25 -12.63
N ALA A 127 8.64 6.16 -13.35
CA ALA A 127 9.96 5.58 -13.52
C ALA A 127 10.41 5.79 -14.97
N GLN A 128 11.67 6.15 -15.16
CA GLN A 128 12.24 6.44 -16.46
C GLN A 128 13.66 5.91 -16.55
N CYS A 129 14.00 5.32 -17.69
CA CYS A 129 15.32 4.83 -17.98
C CYS A 129 15.54 4.84 -19.50
N ALA A 130 16.55 5.56 -19.98
CA ALA A 130 16.74 5.80 -21.42
C ALA A 130 15.42 6.22 -22.13
N ASP A 131 14.96 5.42 -23.09
CA ASP A 131 13.75 5.58 -23.88
C ASP A 131 12.51 4.88 -23.28
N TRP A 132 12.67 4.19 -22.15
CA TRP A 132 11.60 3.57 -21.39
C TRP A 132 11.04 4.52 -20.33
N THR A 133 9.72 4.59 -20.21
CA THR A 133 9.02 5.31 -19.15
C THR A 133 7.80 4.52 -18.70
N SER A 134 7.60 4.41 -17.39
CA SER A 134 6.40 3.87 -16.75
C SER A 134 5.79 4.92 -15.84
N GLU A 135 4.49 5.18 -16.00
CA GLU A 135 3.73 6.11 -15.17
C GLU A 135 2.54 5.39 -14.55
N VAL A 136 2.45 5.42 -13.23
CA VAL A 136 1.40 4.77 -12.45
C VAL A 136 0.67 5.83 -11.65
N PHE A 137 -0.66 5.82 -11.74
CA PHE A 137 -1.51 6.59 -10.85
C PHE A 137 -2.86 5.90 -10.65
N VAL A 138 -3.58 6.33 -9.61
CA VAL A 138 -4.94 5.87 -9.34
C VAL A 138 -5.91 7.03 -9.55
N SER A 139 -6.77 6.93 -10.56
CA SER A 139 -7.78 7.95 -10.84
C SER A 139 -8.86 7.93 -9.77
N ARG A 140 -9.09 9.08 -9.14
CA ARG A 140 -10.25 9.28 -8.26
C ARG A 140 -11.53 9.54 -9.05
N ALA A 141 -11.44 10.19 -10.21
CA ALA A 141 -12.61 10.54 -11.01
C ALA A 141 -13.24 9.30 -11.67
N ASP A 142 -12.40 8.35 -12.09
CA ASP A 142 -12.82 7.18 -12.86
C ASP A 142 -12.77 5.88 -12.05
N ASP A 143 -12.26 5.91 -10.82
CA ASP A 143 -12.09 4.75 -9.93
C ASP A 143 -11.29 3.59 -10.57
N VAL A 144 -10.18 3.93 -11.24
CA VAL A 144 -9.30 2.97 -11.92
C VAL A 144 -7.83 3.20 -11.58
N ILE A 145 -7.06 2.11 -11.65
CA ILE A 145 -5.60 2.15 -11.65
C ILE A 145 -5.13 2.24 -13.10
N VAL A 146 -4.22 3.17 -13.38
CA VAL A 146 -3.64 3.36 -14.70
C VAL A 146 -2.14 3.16 -14.61
N GLN A 147 -1.59 2.30 -15.48
CA GLN A 147 -0.16 2.19 -15.74
C GLN A 147 0.07 2.43 -17.23
N ARG A 148 0.79 3.51 -17.55
CA ARG A 148 1.19 3.85 -18.92
C ARG A 148 2.66 3.54 -19.10
N VAL A 149 2.97 2.64 -20.02
CA VAL A 149 4.36 2.32 -20.40
C VAL A 149 4.63 2.80 -21.82
N THR A 150 5.76 3.48 -21.99
CA THR A 150 6.25 3.97 -23.28
C THR A 150 7.66 3.44 -23.49
N THR A 151 7.90 2.79 -24.63
CA THR A 151 9.22 2.30 -25.08
C THR A 151 9.16 2.02 -26.58
N PRO A 152 10.25 2.15 -27.35
CA PRO A 152 10.26 1.81 -28.77
C PRO A 152 10.01 0.31 -28.99
N GLY A 153 9.10 -0.02 -29.92
CA GLY A 153 8.81 -1.42 -30.29
C GLY A 153 8.38 -2.30 -29.10
N PRO A 154 7.36 -1.91 -28.34
CA PRO A 154 7.05 -2.55 -27.06
C PRO A 154 6.73 -4.04 -27.24
N THR A 155 7.59 -4.89 -26.70
CA THR A 155 7.31 -6.31 -26.46
C THR A 155 7.32 -6.52 -24.95
N LEU A 156 6.14 -6.76 -24.37
CA LEU A 156 5.95 -6.88 -22.92
C LEU A 156 5.26 -8.20 -22.61
N ASP A 157 5.81 -8.92 -21.64
CA ASP A 157 5.10 -10.00 -20.95
C ASP A 157 4.36 -9.40 -19.74
N VAL A 158 3.06 -9.69 -19.63
CA VAL A 158 2.18 -9.12 -18.61
C VAL A 158 1.61 -10.26 -17.77
N SER A 159 1.84 -10.22 -16.47
CA SER A 159 1.28 -11.20 -15.55
C SER A 159 0.67 -10.57 -14.30
N LEU A 160 -0.35 -11.24 -13.76
CA LEU A 160 -1.01 -10.91 -12.50
C LEU A 160 -0.73 -12.03 -11.50
N ASP A 161 0.04 -11.71 -10.46
CA ASP A 161 0.39 -12.65 -9.40
C ASP A 161 -0.46 -12.39 -8.16
N HIS A 162 -1.28 -13.36 -7.78
CA HIS A 162 -2.12 -13.31 -6.58
C HIS A 162 -1.45 -13.99 -5.38
N ALA A 163 -0.36 -14.73 -5.60
CA ALA A 163 0.44 -15.37 -4.56
C ALA A 163 1.44 -14.35 -4.00
N LEU A 164 0.92 -13.36 -3.29
CA LEU A 164 1.73 -12.37 -2.58
C LEU A 164 2.20 -12.96 -1.24
N PRO A 165 3.44 -12.64 -0.79
CA PRO A 165 3.97 -13.11 0.49
C PRO A 165 3.12 -12.68 1.69
#